data_AF-A0A8H7VW96-F1
#
_entry.id   AF-A0A8H7VW96-F1
#
_cell.length_a   1.000
_cell.length_b   1.000
_cell.length_c   1.000
_cell.angle_alpha   90.00
_cell.angle_beta   90.00
_cell.angle_gamma   90.00
#
_symmetry.space_group_name_H-M   'P 1'
#
loop_
_entity.id
_entity.type
_entity.pdbx_description
1 polymer ?
#
loop_
_entity_poly.entity_id
_entity_poly.type
_entity_poly.pdbx_seq_one_letter_code
_entity_poly.pdbx_strand_id
1 'polypeptide(L)'
;MSDLEDLDLSELREEIGKEEMGVIETIAPKAIVPKATAPKKPIDIDSRSGLRLRRRLFSAKQCDTGLQNVEFVPLNKVPAHTALYNSIHVGIKPTKDWATIGVIDKCYPHSDLCVTRITDMRGAYMNVYITGKAYLKYEQELGMGSVIAIKRPFLLKPTEANHSIALHVDHIQQGWVIGQSLDLIQCVSYTSKDTQCSEWTDIRSGDYCDTHLARVCNYSKNGRMELASGDSGFDIRWATQTKQIDGSYLYESKRETVDPLAKLMSNTRSKLKEAYYIKGKGLVAIDGSLIRKKLAQRKETTEAEKDEIQKFLKGRRDPGAEMIRKIKGIKDERPRTVLSKEALDKMGIGTRQLTTEEEESKKRSIEALNRANHDNKNPKKPRYVIL
;
A
#
# COMPACT_ATOMS: atom_id res chain seq x y z
N MET A 1 -9.67 77.20 45.74
CA MET A 1 -10.64 76.39 46.50
C MET A 1 -11.98 77.02 46.16
N SER A 2 -12.91 76.41 45.43
CA SER A 2 -13.08 75.03 44.98
C SER A 2 -14.37 75.10 44.16
N ASP A 3 -14.27 75.19 42.83
CA ASP A 3 -15.44 75.22 41.96
C ASP A 3 -15.46 73.90 41.18
N LEU A 4 -16.03 72.90 41.83
CA LEU A 4 -16.49 71.63 41.26
C LEU A 4 -17.89 71.41 41.84
N GLU A 5 -18.77 70.86 40.99
CA GLU A 5 -20.17 70.46 41.29
C GLU A 5 -21.14 71.64 41.05
N ASP A 6 -22.07 71.61 40.10
CA ASP A 6 -22.97 70.52 39.71
C ASP A 6 -23.16 70.45 38.18
N LEU A 7 -22.73 69.34 37.56
CA LEU A 7 -23.23 68.93 36.24
C LEU A 7 -24.39 67.95 36.46
N ASP A 8 -25.52 68.30 35.87
CA ASP A 8 -26.83 67.72 36.13
C ASP A 8 -26.90 66.24 35.71
N LEU A 9 -26.82 65.34 36.71
CA LEU A 9 -26.93 63.87 36.55
C LEU A 9 -28.32 63.40 36.09
N SER A 10 -29.27 64.32 35.93
CA SER A 10 -30.62 64.04 35.45
C SER A 10 -30.69 63.95 33.91
N GLU A 11 -29.96 64.81 33.17
CA GLU A 11 -29.95 64.81 31.70
C GLU A 11 -29.25 63.58 31.11
N LEU A 12 -28.14 63.14 31.72
CA LEU A 12 -27.43 61.91 31.32
C LEU A 12 -28.25 60.63 31.57
N ARG A 13 -29.16 60.63 32.56
CA ARG A 13 -30.06 59.49 32.82
C ARG A 13 -31.22 59.43 31.83
N GLU A 14 -31.68 60.58 31.33
CA GLU A 14 -32.70 60.63 30.29
C GLU A 14 -32.18 60.27 28.89
N GLU A 15 -30.90 60.53 28.59
CA GLU A 15 -30.27 60.08 27.35
C GLU A 15 -30.04 58.55 27.32
N ILE A 16 -29.59 57.95 28.43
CA ILE A 16 -29.43 56.48 28.54
C ILE A 16 -30.79 55.77 28.44
N GLY A 17 -31.86 56.35 29.01
CA GLY A 17 -33.22 55.79 28.93
C GLY A 17 -33.86 55.86 27.53
N LYS A 18 -33.44 56.83 26.69
CA LYS A 18 -33.93 56.96 25.30
C LYS A 18 -33.17 56.03 24.33
N GLU A 19 -31.91 55.70 24.61
CA GLU A 19 -31.17 54.68 23.84
C GLU A 19 -31.64 53.25 24.18
N GLU A 20 -32.08 52.99 25.41
CA GLU A 20 -32.59 51.65 25.81
C GLU A 20 -34.01 51.34 25.31
N MET A 21 -34.84 52.36 25.03
CA MET A 21 -36.22 52.18 24.52
C MET A 21 -36.32 52.15 22.99
N GLY A 22 -35.22 52.39 22.26
CA GLY A 22 -35.18 52.40 20.79
C GLY A 22 -34.77 51.08 20.12
N VAL A 23 -34.38 50.06 20.90
CA VAL A 23 -33.80 48.79 20.37
C VAL A 23 -34.65 47.56 20.71
N ILE A 24 -35.77 47.73 21.42
CA ILE A 24 -36.63 46.61 21.85
C ILE A 24 -37.98 46.65 21.13
N GLU A 25 -37.99 46.69 19.80
CA GLU A 25 -39.14 46.21 19.02
C GLU A 25 -38.69 45.39 17.82
N THR A 26 -39.13 44.12 17.81
CA THR A 26 -39.13 43.13 16.72
C THR A 26 -37.92 42.18 16.57
N ILE A 27 -37.65 41.33 17.57
CA ILE A 27 -37.54 39.88 17.32
C ILE A 27 -38.31 39.15 18.43
N ALA A 28 -39.59 38.87 18.18
CA ALA A 28 -40.31 37.86 18.95
C ALA A 28 -39.53 36.53 18.85
N PRO A 29 -39.33 35.77 19.94
CA PRO A 29 -38.82 34.41 19.83
C PRO A 29 -39.88 33.63 19.06
N LYS A 30 -39.65 33.42 17.77
CA LYS A 30 -40.36 32.37 17.03
C LYS A 30 -40.09 31.12 17.84
N ALA A 31 -41.11 30.66 18.57
CA ALA A 31 -41.14 29.34 19.15
C ALA A 31 -40.62 28.41 18.06
N ILE A 32 -39.45 27.80 18.31
CA ILE A 32 -38.93 26.75 17.47
C ILE A 32 -39.92 25.61 17.68
N VAL A 33 -41.00 25.65 16.92
CA VAL A 33 -41.88 24.51 16.73
C VAL A 33 -40.91 23.39 16.35
N PRO A 34 -40.80 22.31 17.14
CA PRO A 34 -39.92 21.21 16.78
C PRO A 34 -40.39 20.75 15.41
N LYS A 35 -39.58 21.04 14.39
CA LYS A 35 -39.85 20.67 13.01
C LYS A 35 -40.17 19.19 13.05
N ALA A 36 -41.43 18.85 12.81
CA ALA A 36 -41.95 17.49 12.94
C ALA A 36 -40.92 16.56 12.29
N THR A 37 -40.35 15.69 13.11
CA THR A 37 -39.31 14.77 12.67
C THR A 37 -39.92 13.97 11.53
N ALA A 38 -39.45 14.20 10.31
CA ALA A 38 -39.86 13.41 9.16
C ALA A 38 -39.74 11.93 9.57
N PRO A 39 -40.73 11.07 9.24
CA PRO A 39 -40.70 9.68 9.64
C PRO A 39 -39.34 9.10 9.23
N LYS A 40 -38.54 8.68 10.22
CA LYS A 40 -37.21 8.14 9.98
C LYS A 40 -37.39 6.97 9.02
N LYS A 41 -36.96 7.14 7.77
CA LYS A 41 -37.00 6.07 6.78
C LYS A 41 -36.30 4.85 7.39
N PRO A 42 -36.86 3.64 7.23
CA PRO A 42 -36.20 2.45 7.73
C PRO A 42 -34.80 2.38 7.12
N ILE A 43 -33.80 2.16 7.97
CA ILE A 43 -32.41 2.05 7.53
C ILE A 43 -32.30 0.80 6.66
N ASP A 44 -31.84 0.96 5.43
CA ASP A 44 -31.61 -0.16 4.52
C ASP A 44 -30.35 -0.90 4.96
N ILE A 45 -30.48 -2.20 5.22
CA ILE A 45 -29.39 -3.06 5.68
C ILE A 45 -29.18 -4.14 4.62
N ASP A 46 -27.92 -4.32 4.20
CA ASP A 46 -27.57 -5.41 3.31
C ASP A 46 -27.60 -6.77 4.03
N SER A 47 -28.35 -7.72 3.49
CA SER A 47 -28.62 -9.00 4.16
C SER A 47 -27.38 -9.89 4.33
N ARG A 48 -26.39 -9.79 3.43
CA ARG A 48 -25.18 -10.62 3.45
C ARG A 48 -24.07 -9.99 4.27
N SER A 49 -23.81 -8.70 4.09
CA SER A 49 -22.73 -7.97 4.75
C SER A 49 -23.12 -7.35 6.09
N GLY A 50 -24.41 -7.09 6.33
CA GLY A 50 -24.88 -6.37 7.52
C GLY A 50 -24.50 -4.89 7.52
N LEU A 51 -24.08 -4.34 6.38
CA LEU A 51 -23.73 -2.93 6.23
C LEU A 51 -24.99 -2.09 6.05
N ARG A 52 -25.03 -0.92 6.68
CA ARG A 52 -26.12 0.05 6.55
C ARG A 52 -25.88 0.92 5.32
N LEU A 53 -26.87 1.00 4.45
CA LEU A 53 -26.78 1.74 3.20
C LEU A 53 -27.53 3.07 3.30
N ARG A 54 -26.85 4.17 2.93
CA ARG A 54 -27.46 5.50 2.78
C ARG A 54 -28.31 5.59 1.52
N ARG A 55 -27.80 5.02 0.42
CA ARG A 55 -28.47 4.96 -0.89
C ARG A 55 -28.14 3.62 -1.53
N ARG A 56 -29.16 2.77 -1.70
CA ARG A 56 -29.04 1.52 -2.47
C ARG A 56 -29.19 1.82 -3.96
N LEU A 57 -28.21 1.37 -4.74
CA LEU A 57 -28.20 1.43 -6.20
C LEU A 57 -28.63 0.08 -6.79
N PHE A 58 -28.28 -1.02 -6.12
CA PHE A 58 -28.59 -2.37 -6.55
C PHE A 58 -29.65 -3.00 -5.65
N SER A 59 -30.78 -3.43 -6.23
CA SER A 59 -31.90 -4.00 -5.47
C SER A 59 -31.46 -5.25 -4.69
N ALA A 60 -32.00 -5.44 -3.48
CA ALA A 60 -31.65 -6.59 -2.63
C ALA A 60 -31.83 -7.94 -3.36
N LYS A 61 -32.94 -8.11 -4.09
CA LYS A 61 -33.20 -9.32 -4.88
C LYS A 61 -32.15 -9.55 -5.97
N GLN A 62 -31.68 -8.47 -6.60
CA GLN A 62 -30.64 -8.56 -7.62
C GLN A 62 -29.29 -8.91 -6.97
N CYS A 63 -28.96 -8.34 -5.79
CA CYS A 63 -27.78 -8.75 -5.02
C CYS A 63 -27.80 -10.25 -4.72
N ASP A 64 -28.93 -10.74 -4.21
CA ASP A 64 -29.09 -12.15 -3.87
C ASP A 64 -28.95 -13.03 -5.10
N THR A 65 -29.57 -12.65 -6.22
CA THR A 65 -29.45 -13.37 -7.50
C THR A 65 -28.01 -13.36 -8.03
N GLY A 66 -27.33 -12.22 -7.92
CA GLY A 66 -25.92 -12.09 -8.30
C GLY A 66 -24.99 -12.97 -7.47
N LEU A 67 -25.31 -13.17 -6.18
CA LEU A 67 -24.55 -13.98 -5.22
C LEU A 67 -25.10 -15.41 -5.08
N GLN A 68 -26.01 -15.85 -5.94
CA GLN A 68 -26.42 -17.25 -6.01
C GLN A 68 -25.24 -18.13 -6.44
N ASN A 69 -25.22 -19.35 -5.90
CA ASN A 69 -24.25 -20.41 -6.20
C ASN A 69 -22.79 -20.03 -5.90
N VAL A 70 -22.58 -19.15 -4.91
CA VAL A 70 -21.27 -18.67 -4.50
C VAL A 70 -21.20 -18.64 -2.98
N GLU A 71 -20.08 -19.10 -2.44
CA GLU A 71 -19.80 -19.03 -1.01
C GLU A 71 -19.50 -17.59 -0.60
N PHE A 72 -20.20 -17.07 0.41
CA PHE A 72 -19.90 -15.74 0.92
C PHE A 72 -18.76 -15.81 1.94
N VAL A 73 -17.65 -15.16 1.63
CA VAL A 73 -16.46 -15.08 2.48
C VAL A 73 -16.32 -13.62 2.96
N PRO A 74 -16.48 -13.34 4.26
CA PRO A 74 -16.24 -12.02 4.82
C PRO A 74 -14.81 -11.54 4.56
N LEU A 75 -14.61 -10.24 4.39
CA LEU A 75 -13.31 -9.69 3.97
C LEU A 75 -12.14 -10.13 4.87
N ASN A 76 -12.35 -10.17 6.19
CA ASN A 76 -11.35 -10.62 7.16
C ASN A 76 -10.89 -12.07 6.93
N LYS A 77 -11.77 -12.93 6.41
CA LYS A 77 -11.47 -14.33 6.15
C LYS A 77 -10.86 -14.57 4.76
N VAL A 78 -10.85 -13.57 3.87
CA VAL A 78 -10.36 -13.74 2.49
C VAL A 78 -8.87 -14.10 2.42
N PRO A 79 -7.95 -13.47 3.19
CA PRO A 79 -6.54 -13.87 3.17
C PRO A 79 -6.34 -15.33 3.58
N ALA A 80 -7.00 -15.77 4.66
CA ALA A 80 -6.95 -17.15 5.14
C ALA A 80 -7.56 -18.14 4.14
N HIS A 81 -8.74 -17.82 3.58
CA HIS A 81 -9.39 -18.61 2.54
C HIS A 81 -8.48 -18.78 1.31
N THR A 82 -7.82 -17.70 0.89
CA THR A 82 -6.91 -17.72 -0.26
C THR A 82 -5.63 -18.51 0.03
N ALA A 83 -5.09 -18.40 1.25
CA ALA A 83 -3.93 -19.19 1.67
C ALA A 83 -4.25 -20.69 1.64
N LEU A 84 -5.42 -21.09 2.14
CA LEU A 84 -5.89 -22.48 2.10
C LEU A 84 -6.11 -22.96 0.66
N TYR A 85 -6.72 -22.13 -0.20
CA TYR A 85 -6.93 -22.46 -1.61
C TYR A 85 -5.62 -22.71 -2.38
N ASN A 86 -4.60 -21.90 -2.10
CA ASN A 86 -3.28 -22.01 -2.74
C ASN A 86 -2.37 -23.05 -2.07
N SER A 87 -2.71 -23.53 -0.88
CA SER A 87 -1.92 -24.53 -0.16
C SER A 87 -2.03 -25.90 -0.83
N ILE A 88 -0.88 -26.56 -0.94
CA ILE A 88 -0.79 -27.93 -1.47
C ILE A 88 -1.13 -28.94 -0.35
N HIS A 89 -0.92 -28.57 0.92
CA HIS A 89 -1.00 -29.46 2.08
C HIS A 89 -2.41 -29.59 2.68
N VAL A 90 -3.42 -29.00 2.06
CA VAL A 90 -4.81 -29.06 2.54
C VAL A 90 -5.57 -30.09 1.72
N GLY A 91 -6.05 -31.15 2.38
CA GLY A 91 -6.77 -32.25 1.72
C GLY A 91 -8.12 -31.84 1.11
N ILE A 92 -8.79 -30.84 1.68
CA ILE A 92 -10.06 -30.30 1.16
C ILE A 92 -9.86 -28.82 0.85
N LYS A 93 -9.77 -28.50 -0.44
CA LYS A 93 -9.62 -27.10 -0.87
C LYS A 93 -10.95 -26.36 -0.72
N PRO A 94 -10.93 -25.12 -0.22
CA PRO A 94 -12.12 -24.28 -0.20
C PRO A 94 -12.60 -24.00 -1.62
N THR A 95 -13.87 -23.59 -1.75
CA THR A 95 -14.49 -23.42 -3.06
C THR A 95 -13.79 -22.30 -3.85
N LYS A 96 -13.60 -22.53 -5.15
CA LYS A 96 -13.08 -21.49 -6.06
C LYS A 96 -14.11 -20.37 -6.25
N ASP A 97 -15.38 -20.72 -6.11
CA ASP A 97 -16.54 -19.84 -6.33
C ASP A 97 -16.94 -19.18 -5.01
N TRP A 98 -16.22 -18.11 -4.67
CA TRP A 98 -16.52 -17.27 -3.51
C TRP A 98 -16.77 -15.80 -3.90
N ALA A 99 -17.41 -15.07 -2.99
CA ALA A 99 -17.68 -13.65 -3.10
C ALA A 99 -17.45 -12.94 -1.75
N THR A 100 -17.06 -11.68 -1.83
CA THR A 100 -16.90 -10.79 -0.67
C THR A 100 -17.61 -9.48 -0.94
N ILE A 101 -18.01 -8.80 0.14
CA ILE A 101 -18.55 -7.44 0.10
C ILE A 101 -17.65 -6.57 0.96
N GLY A 102 -17.41 -5.33 0.54
CA GLY A 102 -16.64 -4.36 1.32
C GLY A 102 -17.00 -2.93 0.96
N VAL A 103 -16.62 -2.00 1.84
CA VAL A 103 -16.76 -0.56 1.65
C VAL A 103 -15.45 0.00 1.10
N ILE A 104 -15.52 0.86 0.09
CA ILE A 104 -14.36 1.55 -0.45
C ILE A 104 -13.93 2.65 0.51
N ASP A 105 -12.72 2.54 1.02
CA ASP A 105 -12.09 3.52 1.92
C ASP A 105 -11.17 4.47 1.13
N LYS A 106 -10.36 3.93 0.19
CA LYS A 106 -9.54 4.74 -0.73
C LYS A 106 -9.88 4.40 -2.17
N CYS A 107 -9.93 5.42 -3.02
CA CYS A 107 -10.21 5.28 -4.45
C CYS A 107 -9.23 6.13 -5.25
N TYR A 108 -8.52 5.49 -6.18
CA TYR A 108 -7.59 6.12 -7.12
C TYR A 108 -8.07 5.83 -8.55
N PRO A 109 -9.01 6.65 -9.07
CA PRO A 109 -9.46 6.53 -10.44
C PRO A 109 -8.36 7.00 -11.41
N HIS A 110 -8.13 6.21 -12.45
CA HIS A 110 -7.29 6.54 -13.61
C HIS A 110 -8.11 6.31 -14.88
N SER A 111 -7.63 6.79 -16.03
CA SER A 111 -8.41 6.73 -17.29
C SER A 111 -8.91 5.33 -17.68
N ASP A 112 -8.13 4.29 -17.38
CA ASP A 112 -8.40 2.93 -17.84
C ASP A 112 -8.52 1.89 -16.71
N LEU A 113 -8.28 2.31 -15.47
CA LEU A 113 -8.24 1.46 -14.29
C LEU A 113 -8.63 2.25 -13.07
N CYS A 114 -9.17 1.57 -12.07
CA CYS A 114 -9.36 2.14 -10.75
C CYS A 114 -8.74 1.21 -9.71
N VAL A 115 -7.89 1.78 -8.85
CA VAL A 115 -7.33 1.07 -7.71
C VAL A 115 -8.07 1.53 -6.47
N THR A 116 -8.67 0.59 -5.76
CA THR A 116 -9.44 0.88 -4.55
C THR A 116 -8.96 0.04 -3.39
N ARG A 117 -9.04 0.60 -2.18
CA ARG A 117 -8.86 -0.14 -0.94
C ARG A 117 -10.24 -0.38 -0.34
N ILE A 118 -10.60 -1.64 -0.17
CA ILE A 118 -11.86 -2.03 0.47
C ILE A 118 -11.64 -2.42 1.92
N THR A 119 -12.65 -2.18 2.76
CA THR A 119 -12.67 -2.54 4.17
C THR A 119 -14.03 -3.08 4.59
N ASP A 120 -14.06 -3.95 5.61
CA ASP A 120 -15.28 -4.43 6.26
C ASP A 120 -15.65 -3.56 7.48
N MET A 121 -15.03 -2.38 7.64
CA MET A 121 -15.19 -1.48 8.80
C MET A 121 -14.77 -2.11 10.15
N ARG A 122 -14.20 -3.31 10.12
CA ARG A 122 -13.78 -4.13 11.27
C ARG A 122 -12.27 -4.39 11.29
N GLY A 123 -11.48 -3.50 10.66
CA GLY A 123 -10.02 -3.56 10.64
C GLY A 123 -9.40 -4.41 9.54
N ALA A 124 -10.19 -5.11 8.72
CA ALA A 124 -9.68 -5.81 7.54
C ALA A 124 -9.61 -4.85 6.33
N TYR A 125 -8.48 -4.88 5.60
CA TYR A 125 -8.25 -4.09 4.40
C TYR A 125 -7.74 -4.96 3.26
N MET A 126 -8.20 -4.70 2.04
CA MET A 126 -7.69 -5.36 0.84
C MET A 126 -7.63 -4.39 -0.34
N ASN A 127 -6.62 -4.54 -1.19
CA ASN A 127 -6.51 -3.77 -2.42
C ASN A 127 -7.28 -4.46 -3.55
N VAL A 128 -8.03 -3.69 -4.32
CA VAL A 128 -8.83 -4.15 -5.46
C VAL A 128 -8.48 -3.32 -6.68
N TYR A 129 -8.23 -4.02 -7.78
CA TYR A 129 -7.93 -3.45 -9.07
C TYR A 129 -9.11 -3.71 -10.01
N ILE A 130 -9.77 -2.65 -10.44
CA ILE A 130 -10.92 -2.72 -11.35
C ILE A 130 -10.48 -2.22 -12.72
N THR A 131 -10.63 -3.05 -13.75
CA THR A 131 -10.22 -2.72 -15.12
C THR A 131 -11.31 -3.03 -16.13
N GLY A 132 -11.10 -2.60 -17.37
CA GLY A 132 -11.86 -3.05 -18.53
C GLY A 132 -13.35 -2.74 -18.45
N LYS A 133 -14.19 -3.73 -18.74
CA LYS A 133 -15.65 -3.56 -18.85
C LYS A 133 -16.30 -3.27 -17.50
N ALA A 134 -15.73 -3.80 -16.41
CA ALA A 134 -16.21 -3.51 -15.07
C ALA A 134 -16.01 -2.03 -14.71
N TYR A 135 -14.82 -1.49 -15.00
CA TYR A 135 -14.52 -0.08 -14.72
C TYR A 135 -15.44 0.86 -15.51
N LEU A 136 -15.55 0.68 -16.83
CA LEU A 136 -16.37 1.54 -17.69
C LEU A 136 -17.85 1.58 -17.29
N LYS A 137 -18.38 0.49 -16.70
CA LYS A 137 -19.78 0.44 -16.27
C LYS A 137 -20.01 1.16 -14.94
N TYR A 138 -19.10 1.01 -13.99
CA TYR A 138 -19.29 1.47 -12.61
C TYR A 138 -18.44 2.71 -12.26
N GLU A 139 -17.75 3.32 -13.22
CA GLU A 139 -16.88 4.48 -13.01
C GLU A 139 -17.54 5.61 -12.22
N GLN A 140 -18.79 5.95 -12.53
CA GLN A 140 -19.53 7.02 -11.85
C GLN A 140 -19.97 6.65 -10.43
N GLU A 141 -20.13 5.36 -10.14
CA GLU A 141 -20.61 4.84 -8.86
C GLU A 141 -19.45 4.45 -7.93
N LEU A 142 -18.25 4.28 -8.47
CA LEU A 142 -17.03 3.95 -7.75
C LEU A 142 -16.44 5.20 -7.07
N GLY A 143 -16.90 5.46 -5.85
CA GLY A 143 -16.35 6.51 -4.99
C GLY A 143 -15.99 6.02 -3.59
N MET A 144 -15.36 6.89 -2.81
CA MET A 144 -15.18 6.67 -1.37
C MET A 144 -16.56 6.46 -0.70
N GLY A 145 -16.64 5.51 0.24
CA GLY A 145 -17.90 5.13 0.90
C GLY A 145 -18.81 4.22 0.10
N SER A 146 -18.46 3.86 -1.14
CA SER A 146 -19.30 2.96 -1.94
C SER A 146 -19.12 1.53 -1.48
N VAL A 147 -20.23 0.80 -1.37
CA VAL A 147 -20.25 -0.63 -1.02
C VAL A 147 -20.18 -1.44 -2.30
N ILE A 148 -19.14 -2.24 -2.45
CA ILE A 148 -18.91 -3.07 -3.63
C ILE A 148 -19.06 -4.55 -3.25
N ALA A 149 -19.81 -5.29 -4.08
CA ALA A 149 -19.81 -6.74 -4.07
C ALA A 149 -18.85 -7.25 -5.13
N ILE A 150 -18.02 -8.23 -4.78
CA ILE A 150 -17.03 -8.84 -5.66
C ILE A 150 -17.27 -10.34 -5.67
N LYS A 151 -17.48 -10.90 -6.85
CA LYS A 151 -17.74 -12.33 -7.12
C LYS A 151 -16.64 -12.90 -8.00
N ARG A 152 -16.07 -14.04 -7.62
CA ARG A 152 -15.01 -14.75 -8.35
C ARG A 152 -13.88 -13.80 -8.83
N PRO A 153 -13.25 -13.03 -7.91
CA PRO A 153 -12.15 -12.16 -8.30
C PRO A 153 -10.92 -12.96 -8.75
N PHE A 154 -10.09 -12.35 -9.59
CA PHE A 154 -8.75 -12.85 -9.85
C PHE A 154 -7.83 -12.47 -8.70
N LEU A 155 -7.09 -13.44 -8.18
CA LEU A 155 -6.14 -13.22 -7.08
C LEU A 155 -4.81 -12.73 -7.65
N LEU A 156 -4.38 -11.54 -7.21
CA LEU A 156 -3.08 -10.99 -7.53
C LEU A 156 -2.09 -11.32 -6.43
N LYS A 157 -1.00 -11.99 -6.80
CA LYS A 157 0.12 -12.22 -5.89
C LYS A 157 0.97 -10.95 -5.79
N PRO A 158 1.39 -10.55 -4.59
CA PRO A 158 2.28 -9.42 -4.43
C PRO A 158 3.64 -9.70 -5.07
N THR A 159 4.29 -8.63 -5.54
CA THR A 159 5.67 -8.73 -6.08
C THR A 159 6.70 -8.95 -4.95
N GLU A 160 6.40 -8.45 -3.75
CA GLU A 160 7.25 -8.63 -2.57
C GLU A 160 6.62 -9.66 -1.62
N ALA A 161 7.44 -10.45 -0.94
CA ALA A 161 7.00 -11.59 -0.14
C ALA A 161 6.11 -11.22 1.07
N ASN A 162 6.19 -9.97 1.55
CA ASN A 162 5.56 -9.52 2.79
C ASN A 162 4.25 -8.74 2.58
N HIS A 163 3.75 -8.61 1.35
CA HIS A 163 2.55 -7.82 1.09
C HIS A 163 1.28 -8.66 1.07
N SER A 164 0.15 -7.99 1.29
CA SER A 164 -1.18 -8.60 1.27
C SER A 164 -1.59 -9.06 -0.13
N ILE A 165 -2.55 -9.97 -0.22
CA ILE A 165 -3.12 -10.41 -1.49
C ILE A 165 -4.07 -9.33 -2.01
N ALA A 166 -3.97 -8.99 -3.29
CA ALA A 166 -4.91 -8.07 -3.94
C ALA A 166 -5.91 -8.81 -4.83
N LEU A 167 -7.06 -8.19 -5.08
CA LEU A 167 -8.12 -8.71 -5.94
C LEU A 167 -8.13 -7.95 -7.27
N HIS A 168 -8.46 -8.63 -8.36
CA HIS A 168 -8.61 -8.04 -9.68
C HIS A 168 -9.98 -8.40 -10.29
N VAL A 169 -10.64 -7.38 -10.84
CA VAL A 169 -11.99 -7.45 -11.40
C VAL A 169 -11.96 -6.84 -12.80
N ASP A 170 -12.36 -7.60 -13.81
CA ASP A 170 -12.37 -7.16 -15.21
C ASP A 170 -13.76 -7.22 -15.84
N HIS A 171 -14.56 -8.22 -15.43
CA HIS A 171 -15.90 -8.45 -15.97
C HIS A 171 -17.00 -7.81 -15.13
N ILE A 172 -18.06 -7.33 -15.79
CA ILE A 172 -19.23 -6.70 -15.16
C ILE A 172 -19.94 -7.66 -14.16
N GLN A 173 -19.87 -8.96 -14.39
CA GLN A 173 -20.47 -9.97 -13.52
C GLN A 173 -19.61 -10.31 -12.29
N GLN A 174 -18.34 -9.89 -12.28
CA GLN A 174 -17.41 -10.12 -11.18
C GLN A 174 -17.51 -9.04 -10.10
N GLY A 175 -18.10 -7.89 -10.39
CA GLY A 175 -18.29 -6.87 -9.36
C GLY A 175 -19.36 -5.87 -9.72
N TRP A 176 -20.03 -5.34 -8.71
CA TRP A 176 -21.03 -4.29 -8.85
C TRP A 176 -21.12 -3.46 -7.57
N VAL A 177 -21.53 -2.20 -7.72
CA VAL A 177 -21.74 -1.29 -6.60
C VAL A 177 -23.16 -1.52 -6.06
N ILE A 178 -23.26 -1.89 -4.78
CA ILE A 178 -24.55 -2.10 -4.10
C ILE A 178 -25.18 -0.76 -3.75
N GLY A 179 -24.37 0.19 -3.30
CA GLY A 179 -24.83 1.49 -2.81
C GLY A 179 -23.74 2.28 -2.10
N GLN A 180 -24.15 3.26 -1.31
CA GLN A 180 -23.25 4.04 -0.44
C GLN A 180 -23.44 3.63 1.02
N SER A 181 -22.34 3.41 1.74
CA SER A 181 -22.32 3.12 3.17
C SER A 181 -22.78 4.36 3.95
N LEU A 182 -23.58 4.12 4.98
CA LEU A 182 -23.95 5.14 5.96
C LEU A 182 -22.88 5.28 7.06
N ASP A 183 -22.06 4.25 7.24
CA ASP A 183 -21.24 4.06 8.43
C ASP A 183 -19.79 4.53 8.28
N LEU A 184 -19.33 4.75 7.04
CA LEU A 184 -17.99 5.26 6.76
C LEU A 184 -17.93 6.77 6.99
N ILE A 185 -17.20 7.17 8.02
CA ILE A 185 -16.97 8.58 8.36
C ILE A 185 -15.47 8.88 8.45
N GLN A 186 -15.09 10.13 8.25
CA GLN A 186 -13.72 10.57 8.46
C GLN A 186 -13.50 10.82 9.97
N CYS A 187 -12.33 10.44 10.48
CA CYS A 187 -12.01 10.67 11.89
C CYS A 187 -12.12 12.16 12.27
N VAL A 188 -12.77 12.43 13.40
CA VAL A 188 -13.05 13.80 13.89
C VAL A 188 -11.80 14.49 14.46
N SER A 189 -10.78 13.73 14.83
CA SER A 189 -9.56 14.28 15.44
C SER A 189 -8.67 15.01 14.44
N TYR A 190 -7.85 15.92 14.98
CA TYR A 190 -6.86 16.68 14.25
C TYR A 190 -5.46 16.11 14.47
N THR A 191 -4.69 16.00 13.39
CA THR A 191 -3.27 15.60 13.44
C THR A 191 -2.40 16.79 13.83
N SER A 192 -2.70 17.96 13.27
CA SER A 192 -2.13 19.26 13.61
C SER A 192 -3.27 20.28 13.72
N LYS A 193 -3.00 21.49 14.23
CA LYS A 193 -4.02 22.52 14.51
C LYS A 193 -5.00 22.75 13.35
N ASP A 194 -4.51 22.68 12.11
CA ASP A 194 -5.31 22.95 10.91
C ASP A 194 -5.57 21.71 10.03
N THR A 195 -5.07 20.53 10.40
CA THR A 195 -5.18 19.32 9.57
C THR A 195 -5.98 18.22 10.27
N GLN A 196 -7.20 17.99 9.76
CA GLN A 196 -8.03 16.87 10.18
C GLN A 196 -7.36 15.55 9.79
N CYS A 197 -7.56 14.51 10.61
CA CYS A 197 -7.10 13.16 10.30
C CYS A 197 -7.72 12.67 8.98
N SER A 198 -6.90 12.07 8.12
CA SER A 198 -7.34 11.53 6.82
C SER A 198 -7.79 10.06 6.89
N GLU A 199 -7.78 9.44 8.07
CA GLU A 199 -8.20 8.05 8.22
C GLU A 199 -9.72 7.96 8.37
N TRP A 200 -10.29 6.93 7.74
CA TRP A 200 -11.72 6.64 7.78
C TRP A 200 -12.04 5.62 8.87
N THR A 201 -13.20 5.77 9.50
CA THR A 201 -13.63 5.03 10.68
C THR A 201 -15.10 4.62 10.60
N ASP A 202 -15.47 3.60 11.38
CA ASP A 202 -16.85 3.16 11.55
C ASP A 202 -17.53 3.98 12.63
N ILE A 203 -18.57 4.74 12.26
CA ILE A 203 -19.38 5.52 13.22
C ILE A 203 -20.01 4.64 14.32
N ARG A 204 -20.22 3.34 14.06
CA ARG A 204 -20.74 2.39 15.06
C ARG A 204 -19.71 2.04 16.13
N SER A 205 -18.44 2.06 15.76
CA SER A 205 -17.31 1.80 16.66
C SER A 205 -16.85 3.07 17.37
N GLY A 206 -17.06 4.24 16.75
CA GLY A 206 -16.85 5.56 17.33
C GLY A 206 -16.38 6.60 16.31
N ASP A 207 -16.18 7.83 16.78
CA ASP A 207 -15.82 8.98 15.92
C ASP A 207 -14.30 9.14 15.69
N TYR A 208 -13.50 8.31 16.36
CA TYR A 208 -12.04 8.38 16.37
C TYR A 208 -11.41 7.14 15.74
N CYS A 209 -10.32 7.32 14.98
CA CYS A 209 -9.52 6.21 14.47
C CYS A 209 -8.66 5.62 15.58
N ASP A 210 -8.20 4.37 15.41
CA ASP A 210 -7.45 3.64 16.45
C ASP A 210 -6.28 4.44 17.04
N THR A 211 -5.57 5.21 16.22
CA THR A 211 -4.45 6.04 16.69
C THR A 211 -4.90 7.20 17.56
N HIS A 212 -6.01 7.86 17.20
CA HIS A 212 -6.54 8.97 17.97
C HIS A 212 -7.33 8.49 19.18
N LEU A 213 -8.04 7.37 19.06
CA LEU A 213 -8.68 6.69 20.18
C LEU A 213 -7.64 6.29 21.24
N ALA A 214 -6.51 5.70 20.83
CA ALA A 214 -5.41 5.39 21.74
C ALA A 214 -4.84 6.65 22.42
N ARG A 215 -4.69 7.76 21.68
CA ARG A 215 -4.23 9.04 22.25
C ARG A 215 -5.22 9.59 23.28
N VAL A 216 -6.52 9.57 22.98
CA VAL A 216 -7.58 10.01 23.89
C VAL A 216 -7.62 9.13 25.14
N CYS A 217 -7.55 7.81 24.98
CA CYS A 217 -7.46 6.88 26.10
C CYS A 217 -6.22 7.12 26.96
N ASN A 218 -5.05 7.34 26.36
CA ASN A 218 -3.81 7.62 27.10
C ASN A 218 -3.87 8.97 27.83
N TYR A 219 -4.44 10.00 27.20
CA TYR A 219 -4.66 11.30 27.86
C TYR A 219 -5.60 11.16 29.06
N SER A 220 -6.70 10.43 28.90
CA SER A 220 -7.65 10.18 29.99
C SER A 220 -7.04 9.37 31.13
N LYS A 221 -6.16 8.40 30.84
CA LYS A 221 -5.41 7.65 31.86
C LYS A 221 -4.43 8.55 32.61
N ASN A 222 -3.71 9.43 31.90
CA ASN A 222 -2.73 10.32 32.52
C ASN A 222 -3.38 11.47 33.32
N GLY A 223 -4.60 11.88 32.97
CA GLY A 223 -5.35 12.90 33.72
C GLY A 223 -5.99 12.39 35.02
N ARG A 224 -5.98 11.06 35.25
CA ARG A 224 -6.60 10.40 36.40
C ARG A 224 -5.56 9.53 37.10
N MET A 225 -4.97 10.07 38.16
CA MET A 225 -3.87 9.43 38.89
C MET A 225 -4.27 8.07 39.47
N GLU A 226 -5.56 7.86 39.72
CA GLU A 226 -6.16 6.58 40.14
C GLU A 226 -6.12 5.50 39.04
N LEU A 227 -6.09 5.89 37.76
CA LEU A 227 -5.92 5.00 36.62
C LEU A 227 -4.45 4.86 36.20
N ALA A 228 -3.58 5.76 36.67
CA ALA A 228 -2.15 5.75 36.37
C ALA A 228 -1.35 4.75 37.24
N SER A 229 -1.86 4.38 38.43
CA SER A 229 -1.17 3.51 39.39
C SER A 229 -1.68 2.05 39.42
N GLY A 230 -2.61 1.69 38.54
CA GLY A 230 -3.17 0.34 38.48
C GLY A 230 -2.34 -0.60 37.59
N ASP A 231 -1.54 -1.48 38.21
CA ASP A 231 -1.07 -2.76 37.65
C ASP A 231 -2.24 -3.77 37.44
N SER A 232 -3.48 -3.37 37.75
CA SER A 232 -4.66 -4.20 37.56
C SER A 232 -5.07 -4.29 36.08
N GLY A 233 -4.39 -5.16 35.33
CA GLY A 233 -5.00 -6.02 34.30
C GLY A 233 -5.69 -5.37 33.10
N PHE A 234 -5.68 -4.04 32.95
CA PHE A 234 -5.93 -3.38 31.66
C PHE A 234 -4.66 -3.48 30.81
N ASP A 235 -4.29 -4.73 30.53
CA ASP A 235 -3.27 -5.10 29.57
C ASP A 235 -3.47 -4.24 28.32
N ILE A 236 -2.46 -3.43 27.99
CA ILE A 236 -2.43 -2.62 26.78
C ILE A 236 -2.25 -3.63 25.65
N ARG A 237 -3.34 -4.31 25.28
CA ARG A 237 -3.37 -5.43 24.32
C ARG A 237 -2.82 -5.07 22.95
N TRP A 238 -2.58 -3.78 22.69
CA TRP A 238 -2.00 -3.24 21.49
C TRP A 238 -0.54 -2.78 21.63
N ALA A 239 0.20 -3.03 22.73
CA ALA A 239 1.63 -2.74 22.77
C ALA A 239 2.44 -3.89 23.37
N THR A 240 3.52 -4.29 22.69
CA THR A 240 4.46 -5.27 23.23
C THR A 240 5.39 -4.52 24.18
N GLN A 241 5.46 -4.97 25.43
CA GLN A 241 6.34 -4.39 26.44
C GLN A 241 7.70 -5.10 26.37
N THR A 242 8.73 -4.42 25.88
CA THR A 242 10.10 -4.94 25.90
C THR A 242 10.86 -4.25 27.02
N LYS A 243 11.29 -5.04 28.01
CA LYS A 243 12.14 -4.55 29.10
C LYS A 243 13.56 -4.38 28.57
N GLN A 244 14.07 -3.15 28.61
CA GLN A 244 15.46 -2.89 28.26
C GLN A 244 16.38 -3.33 29.41
N ILE A 245 17.66 -3.50 29.09
CA ILE A 245 18.70 -3.93 30.04
C ILE A 245 18.83 -2.92 31.19
N ASP A 246 18.54 -1.64 30.91
CA ASP A 246 18.57 -0.53 31.87
C ASP A 246 17.34 -0.51 32.82
N GLY A 247 16.44 -1.48 32.72
CA GLY A 247 15.24 -1.57 33.56
C GLY A 247 14.08 -0.68 33.14
N SER A 248 14.25 0.12 32.08
CA SER A 248 13.18 0.91 31.45
C SER A 248 12.28 0.05 30.55
N TYR A 249 11.02 0.47 30.39
CA TYR A 249 10.05 -0.20 29.51
C TYR A 249 9.88 0.59 28.21
N LEU A 250 10.11 -0.07 27.08
CA LEU A 250 9.77 0.47 25.76
C LEU A 250 8.40 -0.08 25.34
N TYR A 251 7.49 0.83 24.99
CA TYR A 251 6.15 0.48 24.51
C TYR A 251 6.10 0.60 22.97
N GLU A 252 5.90 -0.51 22.26
CA GLU A 252 5.78 -0.51 20.80
C GLU A 252 4.37 -0.94 20.37
N SER A 253 3.68 -0.11 19.56
CA SER A 253 2.30 -0.36 19.14
C SER A 253 2.17 -1.55 18.17
N LYS A 254 1.31 -2.53 18.46
CA LYS A 254 0.68 -3.50 17.55
C LYS A 254 -0.12 -2.77 16.47
N ARG A 255 0.59 -2.23 15.49
CA ARG A 255 0.16 -2.45 14.11
C ARG A 255 0.72 -3.80 13.72
N GLU A 256 -0.07 -4.61 13.01
CA GLU A 256 0.43 -5.84 12.39
C GLU A 256 1.71 -5.52 11.61
N THR A 257 2.82 -5.98 12.19
CA THR A 257 4.02 -6.52 11.56
C THR A 257 4.32 -6.01 10.16
N VAL A 258 4.99 -4.86 10.08
CA VAL A 258 6.15 -4.83 9.19
C VAL A 258 7.27 -5.45 10.01
N ASP A 259 7.80 -6.60 9.58
CA ASP A 259 8.87 -7.31 10.28
C ASP A 259 9.93 -6.34 10.84
N PRO A 260 10.46 -6.52 12.05
CA PRO A 260 11.50 -5.65 12.61
C PRO A 260 12.71 -5.50 11.66
N LEU A 261 12.99 -6.56 10.88
CA LEU A 261 14.01 -6.56 9.82
C LEU A 261 13.67 -5.63 8.65
N ALA A 262 12.39 -5.52 8.28
CA ALA A 262 11.93 -4.61 7.24
C ALA A 262 12.02 -3.13 7.69
N LYS A 263 11.84 -2.86 8.98
CA LYS A 263 12.02 -1.51 9.57
C LYS A 263 13.49 -1.08 9.55
N LEU A 264 14.42 -1.97 9.91
CA LEU A 264 15.88 -1.75 9.80
C LEU A 264 16.35 -1.53 8.34
N MET A 265 15.73 -2.23 7.37
CA MET A 265 16.05 -2.11 5.94
C MET A 265 15.32 -0.96 5.23
N SER A 266 14.37 -0.29 5.90
CA SER A 266 13.54 0.78 5.32
C SER A 266 14.22 2.15 5.27
N ASN A 267 15.29 2.36 6.05
CA ASN A 267 16.03 3.63 6.03
C ASN A 267 16.85 3.82 4.74
N THR A 268 17.13 2.75 3.98
CA THR A 268 17.89 2.80 2.71
C THR A 268 17.07 2.36 1.49
N ARG A 269 15.94 1.67 1.67
CA ARG A 269 14.97 1.42 0.59
C ARG A 269 13.80 2.36 0.73
N SER A 270 13.81 3.44 -0.04
CA SER A 270 12.63 4.28 -0.31
C SER A 270 11.37 3.40 -0.40
N LYS A 271 10.41 3.61 0.51
CA LYS A 271 9.02 3.08 0.50
C LYS A 271 8.67 2.41 -0.83
N LEU A 272 9.01 1.13 -1.01
CA LEU A 272 8.66 0.40 -2.21
C LEU A 272 7.14 0.26 -2.15
N LYS A 273 6.45 1.00 -3.01
CA LYS A 273 4.99 0.99 -3.05
C LYS A 273 4.58 -0.43 -3.46
N GLU A 274 3.72 -1.06 -2.66
CA GLU A 274 3.24 -2.41 -3.00
C GLU A 274 2.68 -2.36 -4.43
N ALA A 275 3.14 -3.30 -5.25
CA ALA A 275 2.79 -3.33 -6.65
C ALA A 275 2.45 -4.75 -7.10
N TYR A 276 1.46 -4.82 -7.98
CA TYR A 276 0.86 -6.06 -8.44
C TYR A 276 0.89 -6.13 -9.96
N TYR A 277 1.07 -7.35 -10.48
CA TYR A 277 1.06 -7.58 -11.92
C TYR A 277 -0.38 -7.77 -12.41
N ILE A 278 -0.87 -6.84 -13.23
CA ILE A 278 -2.19 -6.90 -13.84
C ILE A 278 -2.04 -7.31 -15.31
N LYS A 279 -2.81 -8.31 -15.72
CA LYS A 279 -2.83 -8.80 -17.10
C LYS A 279 -3.19 -7.66 -18.07
N GLY A 280 -2.31 -7.38 -19.02
CA GLY A 280 -2.51 -6.34 -20.05
C GLY A 280 -2.08 -4.92 -19.65
N LYS A 281 -1.89 -4.62 -18.35
CA LYS A 281 -1.44 -3.28 -17.87
C LYS A 281 -0.02 -3.30 -17.29
N GLY A 282 0.49 -4.46 -16.88
CA GLY A 282 1.82 -4.60 -16.31
C GLY A 282 1.82 -4.38 -14.79
N LEU A 283 2.91 -3.81 -14.26
CA LEU A 283 3.10 -3.64 -12.82
C LEU A 283 2.44 -2.33 -12.35
N VAL A 284 1.47 -2.43 -11.45
CA VAL A 284 0.65 -1.30 -10.98
C VAL A 284 0.78 -1.17 -9.47
N ALA A 285 1.08 0.03 -8.99
CA ALA A 285 1.17 0.34 -7.56
C ALA A 285 -0.23 0.55 -6.93
N ILE A 286 -0.30 0.63 -5.59
CA ILE A 286 -1.55 0.99 -4.86
C ILE A 286 -2.11 2.35 -5.30
N ASP A 287 -1.24 3.31 -5.62
CA ASP A 287 -1.67 4.64 -6.08
C ASP A 287 -2.20 4.64 -7.53
N GLY A 288 -2.25 3.46 -8.17
CA GLY A 288 -2.60 3.28 -9.59
C GLY A 288 -1.52 3.73 -10.58
N SER A 289 -0.36 4.15 -10.09
CA SER A 289 0.79 4.46 -10.93
C SER A 289 1.32 3.21 -11.63
N LEU A 290 1.43 3.26 -12.96
CA LEU A 290 2.07 2.21 -13.75
C LEU A 290 3.59 2.29 -13.58
N ILE A 291 4.18 1.28 -12.95
CA ILE A 291 5.63 1.16 -12.86
C ILE A 291 6.11 0.58 -14.19
N ARG A 292 6.34 1.47 -15.15
CA ARG A 292 7.11 1.12 -16.33
C ARG A 292 8.51 0.80 -15.84
N LYS A 293 8.97 -0.44 -16.03
CA LYS A 293 10.41 -0.71 -16.04
C LYS A 293 10.98 0.20 -17.12
N LYS A 294 11.46 1.38 -16.75
CA LYS A 294 12.42 2.08 -17.60
C LYS A 294 13.52 1.05 -17.76
N LEU A 295 13.62 0.45 -18.96
CA LEU A 295 14.86 -0.16 -19.39
C LEU A 295 15.88 0.90 -19.02
N ALA A 296 16.77 0.60 -18.07
CA ALA A 296 17.84 1.51 -17.74
C ALA A 296 18.47 1.82 -19.09
N GLN A 297 18.24 3.03 -19.61
CA GLN A 297 18.88 3.46 -20.83
C GLN A 297 20.34 3.28 -20.46
N ARG A 298 21.01 2.30 -21.07
CA ARG A 298 22.45 2.15 -20.92
C ARG A 298 22.94 3.53 -21.30
N LYS A 299 23.36 4.30 -20.29
CA LYS A 299 23.85 5.67 -20.50
C LYS A 299 24.93 5.49 -21.54
N GLU A 300 24.65 5.92 -22.78
CA GLU A 300 25.64 5.80 -23.83
C GLU A 300 26.79 6.67 -23.34
N THR A 301 27.92 6.04 -23.04
CA THR A 301 29.10 6.76 -22.55
C THR A 301 29.38 7.87 -23.53
N THR A 302 29.45 9.11 -23.06
CA THR A 302 29.72 10.27 -23.92
C THR A 302 31.08 10.08 -24.61
N GLU A 303 31.31 10.74 -25.74
CA GLU A 303 32.59 10.63 -26.45
C GLU A 303 33.77 11.06 -25.56
N ALA A 304 33.55 12.07 -24.71
CA ALA A 304 34.51 12.47 -23.68
C ALA A 304 34.81 11.36 -22.65
N GLU A 305 33.79 10.67 -22.13
CA GLU A 305 33.97 9.54 -21.22
C GLU A 305 34.68 8.36 -21.92
N LYS A 306 34.41 8.13 -23.22
CA LYS A 306 35.12 7.11 -24.00
C LYS A 306 36.61 7.47 -24.15
N ASP A 307 36.92 8.73 -24.41
CA ASP A 307 38.30 9.22 -24.55
C ASP A 307 39.06 9.18 -23.22
N GLU A 308 38.40 9.49 -22.11
CA GLU A 308 38.97 9.36 -20.77
C GLU A 308 39.23 7.90 -20.41
N ILE A 309 38.29 7.01 -20.68
CA ILE A 309 38.47 5.56 -20.49
C ILE A 309 39.58 5.05 -21.41
N GLN A 310 39.68 5.54 -22.64
CA GLN A 310 40.74 5.17 -23.56
C GLN A 310 42.11 5.65 -23.06
N LYS A 311 42.22 6.89 -22.56
CA LYS A 311 43.45 7.42 -21.94
C LYS A 311 43.83 6.64 -20.68
N PHE A 312 42.86 6.27 -19.85
CA PHE A 312 43.07 5.49 -18.62
C PHE A 312 43.52 4.05 -18.87
N LEU A 313 43.00 3.43 -19.94
CA LEU A 313 43.34 2.05 -20.31
C LEU A 313 44.63 1.96 -21.14
N LYS A 314 45.09 3.06 -21.76
CA LYS A 314 46.40 3.14 -22.43
C LYS A 314 47.50 2.95 -21.39
N GLY A 315 48.34 1.92 -21.58
CA GLY A 315 49.55 1.68 -20.77
C GLY A 315 49.40 0.76 -19.55
N ARG A 316 48.18 0.50 -19.05
CA ARG A 316 47.96 -0.49 -17.97
C ARG A 316 48.15 -1.92 -18.49
N ARG A 317 48.68 -2.84 -17.67
CA ARG A 317 48.88 -4.27 -18.04
C ARG A 317 47.98 -5.23 -17.27
N ASP A 318 47.01 -4.72 -16.51
CA ASP A 318 46.12 -5.56 -15.73
C ASP A 318 45.21 -6.40 -16.64
N PRO A 319 44.98 -7.69 -16.35
CA PRO A 319 44.15 -8.57 -17.18
C PRO A 319 42.72 -8.06 -17.35
N GLY A 320 42.20 -7.33 -16.36
CA GLY A 320 40.91 -6.63 -16.46
C GLY A 320 40.92 -5.49 -17.49
N ALA A 321 42.01 -4.71 -17.57
CA ALA A 321 42.14 -3.61 -18.52
C ALA A 321 42.31 -4.11 -19.97
N GLU A 322 42.91 -5.29 -20.17
CA GLU A 322 42.97 -5.94 -21.48
C GLU A 322 41.60 -6.45 -21.94
N MET A 323 40.83 -7.05 -21.03
CA MET A 323 39.48 -7.53 -21.33
C MET A 323 38.55 -6.37 -21.73
N ILE A 324 38.61 -5.25 -21.00
CA ILE A 324 37.80 -4.06 -21.31
C ILE A 324 38.19 -3.45 -22.66
N ARG A 325 39.50 -3.41 -23.00
CA ARG A 325 39.96 -2.93 -24.32
C ARG A 325 39.46 -3.81 -25.47
N LYS A 326 39.47 -5.13 -25.31
CA LYS A 326 38.91 -6.07 -26.30
C LYS A 326 37.40 -5.91 -26.46
N ILE A 327 36.66 -5.76 -25.35
CA ILE A 327 35.21 -5.55 -25.38
C ILE A 327 34.83 -4.21 -26.04
N LYS A 328 35.67 -3.18 -25.86
CA LYS A 328 35.42 -1.82 -26.40
C LYS A 328 36.07 -1.56 -27.77
N GLY A 329 36.81 -2.51 -28.33
CA GLY A 329 37.43 -2.39 -29.66
C GLY A 329 38.57 -1.36 -29.76
N ILE A 330 39.20 -1.00 -28.63
CA ILE A 330 40.29 -0.01 -28.61
C ILE A 330 41.55 -0.69 -29.19
N LYS A 331 42.12 -0.12 -30.26
CA LYS A 331 43.36 -0.61 -30.86
C LYS A 331 44.53 -0.42 -29.88
N ASP A 332 45.18 -1.52 -29.54
CA ASP A 332 46.42 -1.53 -28.77
C ASP A 332 47.58 -1.04 -29.69
N GLU A 333 48.01 0.21 -29.51
CA GLU A 333 49.30 0.67 -30.04
C GLU A 333 50.41 0.09 -29.15
N ARG A 334 50.72 -1.19 -29.36
CA ARG A 334 51.94 -1.77 -28.80
C ARG A 334 53.11 -1.29 -29.67
N PRO A 335 54.23 -0.81 -29.12
CA PRO A 335 55.49 -1.05 -29.81
C PRO A 335 55.61 -2.57 -29.94
N ARG A 336 55.71 -3.08 -31.18
CA ARG A 336 56.03 -4.49 -31.42
C ARG A 336 57.24 -4.82 -30.54
N THR A 337 57.08 -5.80 -29.64
CA THR A 337 58.21 -6.35 -28.90
C THR A 337 59.29 -6.71 -29.91
N VAL A 338 60.49 -6.19 -29.70
CA VAL A 338 61.66 -6.35 -30.60
C VAL A 338 62.10 -7.82 -30.69
N LEU A 339 61.55 -8.70 -29.83
CA LEU A 339 61.75 -10.14 -29.85
C LEU A 339 60.56 -10.85 -30.52
N SER A 340 60.88 -11.74 -31.46
CA SER A 340 59.93 -12.61 -32.14
C SER A 340 59.19 -13.51 -31.13
N LYS A 341 57.97 -13.94 -31.48
CA LYS A 341 57.17 -14.88 -30.66
C LYS A 341 57.96 -16.13 -30.27
N GLU A 342 58.79 -16.64 -31.17
CA GLU A 342 59.67 -17.79 -30.92
C GLU A 342 60.74 -17.52 -29.85
N ALA A 343 61.26 -16.29 -29.75
CA ALA A 343 62.24 -15.92 -28.74
C ALA A 343 61.59 -15.76 -27.36
N LEU A 344 60.33 -15.34 -27.30
CA LEU A 344 59.56 -15.25 -26.04
C LEU A 344 59.13 -16.62 -25.50
N ASP A 345 58.82 -17.58 -26.38
CA ASP A 345 58.52 -18.96 -26.00
C ASP A 345 59.78 -19.69 -25.48
N LYS A 346 60.96 -19.41 -26.06
CA LYS A 346 62.25 -19.93 -25.56
C LYS A 346 62.64 -19.37 -24.18
N MET A 347 62.18 -18.17 -23.82
CA MET A 347 62.43 -17.57 -22.50
C MET A 347 61.34 -17.89 -21.46
N GLY A 348 60.29 -18.65 -21.81
CA GLY A 348 59.26 -19.09 -20.86
C GLY A 348 58.35 -17.96 -20.32
N ILE A 349 58.40 -16.78 -20.94
CA ILE A 349 57.64 -15.57 -20.51
C ILE A 349 56.37 -15.38 -21.38
N GLY A 350 56.24 -16.13 -22.48
CA GLY A 350 55.04 -16.18 -23.31
C GLY A 350 53.91 -17.01 -22.71
N THR A 351 52.67 -16.67 -23.06
CA THR A 351 51.52 -17.57 -22.85
C THR A 351 51.81 -18.86 -23.63
N ARG A 352 52.19 -19.92 -22.93
CA ARG A 352 52.42 -21.25 -23.52
C ARG A 352 51.23 -21.58 -24.42
N GLN A 353 51.48 -21.69 -25.72
CA GLN A 353 50.45 -22.15 -26.65
C GLN A 353 50.03 -23.54 -26.18
N LEU A 354 48.74 -23.68 -25.91
CA LEU A 354 48.19 -24.96 -25.52
C LEU A 354 48.43 -25.93 -26.65
N THR A 355 48.90 -27.12 -26.31
CA THR A 355 48.98 -28.20 -27.29
C THR A 355 47.60 -28.42 -27.89
N THR A 356 47.52 -28.91 -29.12
CA THR A 356 46.24 -29.16 -29.81
C THR A 356 45.29 -30.02 -28.95
N GLU A 357 45.85 -30.97 -28.20
CA GLU A 357 45.11 -31.81 -27.24
C GLU A 357 44.54 -31.01 -26.06
N GLU A 358 45.30 -30.07 -25.49
CA GLU A 358 44.82 -29.24 -24.38
C GLU A 358 43.75 -28.24 -24.84
N GLU A 359 43.84 -27.70 -26.06
CA GLU A 359 42.80 -26.84 -26.64
C GLU A 359 41.49 -27.59 -26.86
N GLU A 360 41.57 -28.82 -27.36
CA GLU A 360 40.41 -29.71 -27.48
C GLU A 360 39.82 -30.06 -26.12
N SER A 361 40.65 -30.31 -25.11
CA SER A 361 40.17 -30.58 -23.75
C SER A 361 39.38 -29.38 -23.19
N LYS A 362 39.87 -28.16 -23.42
CA LYS A 362 39.21 -26.93 -22.98
C LYS A 362 37.91 -26.71 -23.73
N LYS A 363 37.89 -26.92 -25.04
CA LYS A 363 36.64 -26.86 -25.83
C LYS A 363 35.60 -27.86 -25.30
N ARG A 364 35.99 -29.10 -25.02
CA ARG A 364 35.09 -30.12 -24.44
C ARG A 364 34.56 -29.68 -23.07
N SER A 365 35.41 -29.12 -22.20
CA SER A 365 34.97 -28.64 -20.88
C SER A 365 34.00 -27.46 -20.95
N ILE A 366 34.21 -26.53 -21.90
CA ILE A 366 33.34 -25.37 -22.09
C ILE A 366 31.98 -25.82 -22.64
N GLU A 367 31.98 -26.77 -23.57
CA GLU A 367 30.75 -27.32 -24.13
C GLU A 367 29.93 -28.10 -23.08
N ALA A 368 30.61 -28.87 -22.21
CA ALA A 368 29.96 -29.55 -21.08
C ALA A 368 29.32 -28.56 -20.09
N LEU A 369 29.99 -27.46 -19.76
CA LEU A 369 29.43 -26.40 -18.90
C LEU A 369 28.23 -25.71 -19.54
N ASN A 370 28.28 -25.47 -20.84
CA ASN A 370 27.16 -24.85 -21.57
C ASN A 370 25.94 -25.78 -21.62
N ARG A 371 26.14 -27.09 -21.80
CA ARG A 371 25.05 -28.09 -21.71
C ARG A 371 24.45 -28.13 -20.30
N ALA A 372 25.27 -28.18 -19.26
CA ALA A 372 24.78 -28.16 -17.86
C ALA A 372 23.97 -26.90 -17.52
N ASN A 373 24.37 -25.74 -18.05
CA ASN A 373 23.60 -24.49 -17.90
C ASN A 373 22.29 -24.49 -18.69
N HIS A 374 22.22 -25.20 -19.81
CA HIS A 374 20.99 -25.34 -20.59
C HIS A 374 19.99 -26.28 -19.89
N ASP A 375 20.48 -27.34 -19.25
CA ASP A 375 19.65 -28.28 -18.48
C ASP A 375 19.06 -27.64 -17.22
N ASN A 376 19.79 -26.71 -16.58
CA ASN A 376 19.27 -25.93 -15.45
C ASN A 376 18.16 -24.93 -15.83
N LYS A 377 17.99 -24.61 -17.12
CA LYS A 377 16.88 -23.76 -17.61
C LYS A 377 15.59 -24.54 -17.87
N ASN A 378 15.63 -25.87 -17.91
CA ASN A 378 14.43 -26.68 -17.91
C ASN A 378 13.88 -26.78 -16.48
N PRO A 379 12.58 -26.56 -16.25
CA PRO A 379 12.00 -26.62 -14.90
C PRO A 379 12.21 -28.03 -14.34
N LYS A 380 12.93 -28.12 -13.21
CA LYS A 380 13.16 -29.36 -12.46
C LYS A 380 11.82 -30.08 -12.29
N LYS A 381 11.69 -31.30 -12.83
CA LYS A 381 10.57 -32.19 -12.51
C LYS A 381 10.51 -32.35 -10.98
N PRO A 382 9.31 -32.37 -10.37
CA PRO A 382 9.17 -32.52 -8.94
C PRO A 382 9.85 -33.82 -8.49
N ARG A 383 10.81 -33.71 -7.57
CA ARG A 383 11.39 -34.88 -6.90
C ARG A 383 10.30 -35.47 -6.01
N TYR A 384 9.79 -36.64 -6.38
CA TYR A 384 9.09 -37.50 -5.43
C TYR A 384 10.13 -37.93 -4.39
N VAL A 385 9.92 -37.52 -3.14
CA VAL A 385 10.52 -38.18 -1.99
C VAL A 385 9.46 -39.14 -1.49
N ILE A 386 9.70 -40.44 -1.69
CA ILE A 386 8.96 -41.49 -1.01
C ILE A 386 9.46 -41.48 0.43
N LEU A 387 8.60 -41.10 1.38
CA LEU A 387 8.54 -41.59 2.76
C LEU A 387 7.13 -41.31 3.30
#